data_AF-A0A9D5EP57-F1
#
_entry.id   AF-A0A9D5EP57-F1
#
_cell.length_a   1.000
_cell.length_b   1.000
_cell.length_c   1.000
_cell.angle_alpha   90.00
_cell.angle_beta   90.00
_cell.angle_gamma   90.00
#
_symmetry.space_group_name_H-M   'P 1'
#
loop_
_entity.id
_entity.type
_entity.pdbx_description
1 polymer ?
#
loop_
_entity_poly.entity_id
_entity_poly.type
_entity_poly.pdbx_seq_one_letter_code
_entity_poly.pdbx_strand_id
1 'polypeptide(L)'
;MRGTGLVTWGSETVYAYYTTDGNSVRVRLSVDEADRLGLSEGLRVWMTLPDRKPADVLVMRMGRTPPFVWVEMTTMAASTLAG
;
A
#
# COMPACT_ATOMS: atom_id res chain seq x y z
N MET A 1 -4.35 -13.00 -4.42
CA MET A 1 -4.28 -13.42 -3.00
C MET A 1 -4.94 -12.36 -2.12
N ARG A 2 -5.43 -12.72 -0.92
CA ARG A 2 -6.01 -11.78 0.05
C ARG A 2 -5.59 -12.16 1.48
N GLY A 3 -5.52 -11.18 2.37
CA GLY A 3 -5.15 -11.41 3.76
C GLY A 3 -5.41 -10.19 4.66
N THR A 4 -5.14 -10.36 5.94
CA THR A 4 -5.12 -9.28 6.95
C THR A 4 -3.84 -9.37 7.74
N GLY A 5 -3.17 -8.26 7.97
CA GLY A 5 -1.91 -8.26 8.71
C GLY A 5 -1.26 -6.89 8.80
N LEU A 6 -0.05 -6.87 9.35
CA LEU A 6 0.76 -5.67 9.45
C LEU A 6 1.30 -5.31 8.06
N VAL A 7 0.92 -4.12 7.58
CA VAL A 7 1.41 -3.52 6.34
C VAL A 7 2.28 -2.34 6.72
N THR A 8 3.54 -2.40 6.30
CA THR A 8 4.51 -1.33 6.55
C THR A 8 4.52 -0.38 5.36
N TRP A 9 4.43 0.92 5.61
CA TRP A 9 4.49 2.04 4.67
C TRP A 9 5.66 2.94 5.08
N GLY A 10 6.78 2.88 4.37
CA GLY A 10 8.02 3.53 4.79
C GLY A 10 8.47 3.01 6.17
N SER A 11 8.50 3.89 7.17
CA SER A 11 8.83 3.55 8.56
C SER A 11 7.61 3.23 9.44
N GLU A 12 6.41 3.45 8.93
CA GLU A 12 5.15 3.31 9.66
C GLU A 12 4.54 1.94 9.42
N THR A 13 3.86 1.34 10.41
CA THR A 13 3.19 0.04 10.25
C THR A 13 1.75 0.12 10.75
N VAL A 14 0.82 -0.39 9.95
CA VAL A 14 -0.62 -0.40 10.23
C VAL A 14 -1.20 -1.79 10.03
N TYR A 15 -2.23 -2.15 10.79
CA TYR A 15 -2.94 -3.41 10.58
C TYR A 15 -4.04 -3.22 9.54
N ALA A 16 -3.96 -3.90 8.41
CA ALA A 16 -4.84 -3.66 7.27
C ALA A 16 -5.29 -4.95 6.60
N TYR A 17 -6.42 -4.86 5.88
CA TYR A 17 -6.81 -5.88 4.91
C TYR A 17 -6.16 -5.57 3.56
N TYR A 18 -5.67 -6.58 2.87
CA TYR A 18 -5.07 -6.40 1.55
C TYR A 18 -5.50 -7.47 0.55
N THR A 19 -5.52 -7.09 -0.71
CA THR A 19 -5.58 -8.01 -1.86
C THR A 19 -4.46 -7.72 -2.82
N THR A 20 -3.97 -8.76 -3.48
CA THR A 20 -2.95 -8.66 -4.51
C THR A 20 -3.37 -9.48 -5.73
N ASP A 21 -3.15 -8.91 -6.92
CA ASP A 21 -3.37 -9.57 -8.20
C ASP A 21 -2.28 -9.12 -9.17
N GLY A 22 -1.34 -10.02 -9.50
CA GLY A 22 -0.09 -9.65 -10.17
C GLY A 22 0.63 -8.52 -9.42
N ASN A 23 0.83 -7.40 -10.12
CA ASN A 23 1.45 -6.17 -9.61
C ASN A 23 0.45 -5.20 -8.95
N SER A 24 -0.85 -5.45 -9.08
CA SER A 24 -1.87 -4.63 -8.44
C SER A 24 -2.01 -5.02 -6.97
N VAL A 25 -1.99 -4.01 -6.11
CA VAL A 25 -2.22 -4.15 -4.67
C VAL A 25 -3.36 -3.26 -4.28
N ARG A 26 -4.26 -3.77 -3.45
CA ARG A 26 -5.31 -2.96 -2.83
C ARG A 26 -5.28 -3.15 -1.33
N VAL A 27 -5.24 -2.05 -0.58
CA VAL A 27 -5.22 -2.06 0.89
C VAL A 27 -6.45 -1.32 1.42
N ARG A 28 -7.10 -1.90 2.43
CA ARG A 28 -8.14 -1.24 3.23
C ARG A 28 -7.61 -0.99 4.63
N LEU A 29 -7.58 0.27 5.01
CA LEU A 29 -7.19 0.77 6.33
C LEU A 29 -8.21 1.81 6.81
N SER A 30 -8.11 2.26 8.06
CA SER A 30 -8.98 3.31 8.58
C SER A 30 -8.71 4.66 7.90
N VAL A 31 -9.69 5.57 7.93
CA VAL A 31 -9.50 6.96 7.48
C VAL A 31 -8.39 7.65 8.28
N ASP A 32 -8.38 7.45 9.60
CA ASP A 32 -7.39 8.07 10.48
C ASP A 32 -5.96 7.60 10.17
N GLU A 33 -5.77 6.31 9.91
CA GLU A 33 -4.46 5.80 9.48
C GLU A 33 -4.06 6.33 8.11
N ALA A 34 -4.99 6.43 7.15
CA ALA A 34 -4.69 6.98 5.84
C ALA A 34 -4.26 8.46 5.91
N ASP A 35 -4.93 9.26 6.75
CA ASP A 35 -4.61 10.66 6.99
C ASP A 35 -3.27 10.81 7.75
N ARG A 36 -3.05 9.97 8.77
CA ARG A 36 -1.80 9.94 9.55
C ARG A 36 -0.58 9.56 8.70
N LEU A 37 -0.75 8.63 7.76
CA LEU A 37 0.27 8.22 6.81
C LEU A 37 0.47 9.22 5.66
N GLY A 38 -0.37 10.25 5.55
CA GLY A 38 -0.30 11.22 4.45
C GLY A 38 -0.56 10.60 3.07
N LEU A 39 -1.37 9.54 3.00
CA LEU A 39 -1.63 8.85 1.74
C LEU A 39 -2.36 9.76 0.77
N SER A 40 -1.87 9.80 -0.47
CA SER A 40 -2.43 10.59 -1.57
C SER A 40 -2.18 9.89 -2.90
N GLU A 41 -3.03 10.15 -3.89
CA GLU A 41 -2.83 9.67 -5.26
C GLU A 41 -1.53 10.23 -5.84
N GLY A 42 -0.75 9.39 -6.51
CA GLY A 42 0.59 9.73 -7.02
C GLY A 42 1.72 9.54 -6.01
N LEU A 43 1.43 9.26 -4.73
CA LEU A 43 2.45 8.98 -3.73
C LEU A 43 3.23 7.70 -4.09
N ARG A 44 4.56 7.82 -4.09
CA ARG A 44 5.47 6.68 -4.15
C ARG A 44 6.00 6.38 -2.77
N VAL A 45 5.91 5.11 -2.36
CA VAL A 45 6.26 4.70 -1.01
C VAL A 45 6.79 3.27 -1.02
N TRP A 46 7.79 3.02 -0.19
CA TRP A 46 8.26 1.67 0.07
C TRP A 46 7.23 0.93 0.92
N MET A 47 6.83 -0.27 0.51
CA MET A 47 5.80 -1.03 1.22
C MET A 47 6.21 -2.48 1.45
N THR A 48 5.87 -2.99 2.63
CA THR A 48 5.98 -4.42 2.98
C THR A 48 4.59 -4.98 3.26
N LEU A 49 4.25 -6.08 2.61
CA LEU A 49 3.07 -6.90 2.90
C LEU A 49 3.52 -8.19 3.61
N PRO A 50 2.68 -8.80 4.48
CA PRO A 50 3.05 -10.00 5.24
C PRO A 50 3.61 -11.15 4.40
N ASP A 51 3.05 -11.35 3.20
CA ASP A 51 3.36 -12.51 2.35
C ASP A 51 4.10 -12.14 1.05
N ARG A 52 4.71 -10.95 0.98
CA ARG A 52 5.47 -10.51 -0.19
C ARG A 52 6.79 -9.88 0.19
N LYS A 53 7.74 -9.96 -0.75
CA LYS A 53 8.97 -9.15 -0.65
C LYS A 53 8.58 -7.67 -0.64
N PRO A 54 9.28 -6.85 0.18
CA PRO A 54 9.14 -5.40 0.13
C PRO A 54 9.36 -4.86 -1.29
N ALA A 55 8.60 -3.82 -1.66
CA ALA A 55 8.68 -3.18 -2.98
C ALA A 55 8.26 -1.71 -2.93
N ASP A 56 8.76 -0.92 -3.87
CA ASP A 56 8.21 0.41 -4.16
C ASP A 56 6.82 0.28 -4.77
N VAL A 57 5.87 1.05 -4.26
CA VAL A 57 4.52 1.12 -4.79
C VAL A 57 4.13 2.55 -5.12
N LEU A 58 3.32 2.68 -6.18
CA LEU A 58 2.68 3.93 -6.55
C LEU A 58 1.19 3.85 -6.19
N VAL A 59 0.71 4.80 -5.39
CA VAL A 59 -0.72 4.97 -5.10
C VAL A 59 -1.40 5.51 -6.35
N MET A 60 -2.26 4.68 -6.94
CA MET A 60 -2.99 5.01 -8.16
C MET A 60 -4.31 5.70 -7.87
N ARG A 61 -5.00 5.28 -6.80
CA ARG A 61 -6.34 5.77 -6.47
C ARG A 61 -6.65 5.60 -4.98
N MET A 62 -7.43 6.54 -4.44
CA MET A 62 -8.00 6.45 -3.10
C MET A 62 -9.53 6.54 -3.12
N GLY A 63 -10.19 5.52 -2.59
CA GLY A 63 -11.65 5.49 -2.39
C GLY A 63 -11.97 5.62 -0.91
N ARG A 64 -12.44 6.80 -0.47
CA ARG A 64 -12.89 7.01 0.92
C ARG A 64 -14.33 6.54 1.09
N THR A 65 -14.56 5.63 2.03
CA THR A 65 -15.89 5.17 2.46
C THR A 65 -15.84 4.98 3.97
N PRO A 66 -16.03 6.05 4.75
CA PRO A 66 -15.86 6.02 6.20
C PRO A 66 -16.59 4.83 6.84
N PRO A 67 -15.95 4.12 7.80
CA PRO A 67 -14.71 4.52 8.49
C PRO A 67 -13.41 4.09 7.78
N PHE A 68 -13.48 3.62 6.53
CA PHE A 68 -12.33 3.04 5.81
C PHE A 68 -11.92 3.83 4.58
N VAL A 69 -10.70 3.57 4.13
CA VAL A 69 -10.17 4.00 2.85
C VAL A 69 -9.65 2.78 2.11
N TRP A 70 -10.02 2.67 0.84
CA TRP A 70 -9.41 1.75 -0.10
C TRP A 70 -8.32 2.46 -0.87
N VAL A 71 -7.10 1.93 -0.82
CA VAL A 71 -5.93 2.45 -1.52
C VAL A 71 -5.54 1.43 -2.58
N GLU A 72 -5.66 1.82 -3.84
CA GLU A 72 -5.27 1.02 -4.99
C GLU A 72 -3.88 1.45 -5.45
N MET A 73 -3.01 0.47 -5.67
CA MET A 73 -1.59 0.67 -5.94
C MET A 73 -1.09 -0.28 -7.02
N THR A 74 0.04 0.09 -7.61
CA THR A 74 0.84 -0.83 -8.44
C THR A 74 2.24 -0.96 -7.87
N THR A 75 2.76 -2.18 -7.82
CA THR A 75 4.17 -2.43 -7.49
C THR A 75 5.04 -2.01 -8.65
N MET A 76 6.04 -1.19 -8.37
CA MET A 76 7.07 -0.82 -9.32
C MET A 76 8.12 -1.92 -9.34
N ALA A 77 8.57 -2.31 -10.54
CA ALA A 77 9.77 -3.13 -10.63
C ALA A 77 10.91 -2.34 -9.98
N ALA A 78 11.75 -3.02 -9.19
CA ALA A 78 12.98 -2.42 -8.71
C ALA A 78 13.75 -1.94 -9.95
N SER A 79 13.87 -0.62 -10.12
CA SER A 79 14.79 -0.07 -11.10
C SER A 79 16.17 -0.53 -10.68
N THR A 80 16.70 -1.56 -11.34
CA THR A 80 18.12 -1.84 -11.29
C THR A 80 18.80 -0.57 -11.79
N LEU A 81 19.38 0.21 -10.87
CA LEU A 81 20.43 1.15 -11.23
C LEU A 81 21.54 0.30 -11.84
N ALA A 82 21.57 0.25 -13.17
CA ALA A 82 22.76 -0.15 -13.90
C ALA A 82 23.85 0.85 -13.49
N GLY A 83 24.93 0.31 -12.95
CA GLY A 83 26.10 1.08 -12.50
C GLY A 83 26.85 1.76 -13.63
#